data_AF-A0A7X7NZQ5-F1
#
_entry.id   AF-A0A7X7NZQ5-F1
#
_cell.length_a   1.000
_cell.length_b   1.000
_cell.length_c   1.000
_cell.angle_alpha   90.00
_cell.angle_beta   90.00
_cell.angle_gamma   90.00
#
_symmetry.space_group_name_H-M   'P 1'
#
loop_
_entity.id
_entity.type
_entity.pdbx_description
1 polymer ?
#
loop_
_entity_poly.entity_id
_entity_poly.type
_entity_poly.pdbx_seq_one_letter_code
_entity_poly.pdbx_strand_id
1 'polypeptide(L)'
;EDIQILAKGYSCVEKVKAVYDSWYERFEEKKSLIPLYAVKALFVCAQVQVAQCLLEQALLAQRKLEELPSDHYDYSFYQGKVASAQYYVRQVLPNVFTLTDVIAGGDTTVLNCPEDALVVN
;
A
#
# COMPACT_ATOMS: atom_id res chain seq x y z
N GLU A 1 -5.55 8.44 14.87
CA GLU A 1 -6.08 8.28 13.50
C GLU A 1 -5.09 7.55 12.59
N ASP A 2 -3.87 8.06 12.42
CA ASP A 2 -2.85 7.49 11.52
C ASP A 2 -2.53 6.01 11.76
N ILE A 3 -2.41 5.57 13.02
CA ILE A 3 -2.19 4.16 13.38
C ILE A 3 -3.36 3.26 12.96
N GLN A 4 -4.60 3.76 12.98
CA GLN A 4 -5.77 2.98 12.54
C GLN A 4 -5.77 2.80 11.02
N ILE A 5 -5.34 3.82 10.28
CA ILE A 5 -5.17 3.73 8.82
C ILE A 5 -4.07 2.71 8.48
N LEU A 6 -2.93 2.76 9.19
CA LEU A 6 -1.87 1.77 9.04
C LEU A 6 -2.35 0.34 9.38
N ALA A 7 -3.08 0.17 10.48
CA ALA A 7 -3.63 -1.13 10.86
C ALA A 7 -4.57 -1.69 9.79
N LYS A 8 -5.44 -0.86 9.21
CA LYS A 8 -6.27 -1.24 8.06
C LYS A 8 -5.41 -1.61 6.84
N GLY A 9 -4.29 -0.92 6.62
CA GLY A 9 -3.30 -1.26 5.60
C GLY A 9 -2.70 -2.66 5.80
N TYR A 10 -2.35 -3.04 7.03
CA TYR A 10 -1.88 -4.41 7.33
C TYR A 10 -2.95 -5.47 7.03
N SER A 11 -4.19 -5.24 7.44
CA SER A 11 -5.30 -6.16 7.09
C SER A 11 -5.48 -6.31 5.58
N CYS A 12 -5.13 -5.29 4.79
CA CYS A 12 -5.13 -5.37 3.34
C CYS A 12 -4.02 -6.28 2.80
N VAL A 13 -2.83 -6.26 3.40
CA VAL A 13 -1.74 -7.20 3.06
C VAL A 13 -2.14 -8.64 3.41
N GLU A 14 -2.72 -8.86 4.58
CA GLU A 14 -3.23 -10.18 5.00
C GLU A 14 -4.30 -10.70 4.03
N LYS A 15 -5.24 -9.84 3.63
CA LYS A 15 -6.27 -10.17 2.65
C LYS A 15 -5.66 -10.51 1.28
N VAL A 16 -4.69 -9.73 0.80
CA VAL A 16 -3.99 -10.01 -0.47
C VAL A 16 -3.27 -11.35 -0.40
N LYS A 17 -2.57 -11.64 0.69
CA LYS A 17 -1.92 -12.95 0.90
C LYS A 17 -2.95 -14.08 0.82
N ALA A 18 -4.06 -13.97 1.55
CA ALA A 18 -5.12 -15.00 1.55
C ALA A 18 -5.73 -15.21 0.15
N VAL A 19 -5.91 -14.14 -0.62
CA VAL A 19 -6.37 -14.24 -2.02
C VAL A 19 -5.37 -15.03 -2.87
N TYR A 20 -4.07 -14.70 -2.77
CA TYR A 20 -3.02 -15.41 -3.50
C TYR A 20 -2.90 -16.88 -3.08
N ASP A 21 -2.94 -17.18 -1.78
CA ASP A 21 -2.98 -18.55 -1.27
C ASP A 21 -4.12 -19.34 -1.93
N SER A 22 -5.32 -18.75 -1.97
CA SER A 22 -6.50 -19.37 -2.60
C SER A 22 -6.37 -19.58 -4.12
N TRP A 23 -5.52 -18.80 -4.79
CA TRP A 23 -5.21 -18.98 -6.21
C TRP A 23 -4.18 -20.08 -6.43
N TYR A 24 -3.19 -20.19 -5.54
CA TYR A 24 -2.23 -21.30 -5.57
C TYR A 24 -2.89 -22.64 -5.22
N GLU A 25 -3.85 -22.67 -4.31
CA GLU A 25 -4.66 -23.89 -4.04
C GLU A 25 -5.46 -24.34 -5.28
N ARG A 26 -5.93 -23.39 -6.09
CA ARG A 26 -6.69 -23.63 -7.33
C ARG A 26 -5.85 -23.29 -8.56
N PHE A 27 -4.59 -23.74 -8.55
CA PHE A 27 -3.59 -23.28 -9.50
C PHE A 27 -4.02 -23.45 -10.96
N GLU A 28 -4.59 -24.60 -11.33
CA GLU A 28 -4.98 -24.84 -12.74
C GLU A 28 -6.02 -23.85 -13.26
N GLU A 29 -6.94 -23.40 -12.40
CA GLU A 29 -7.99 -22.46 -12.75
C GLU A 29 -7.55 -21.00 -12.63
N LYS A 30 -6.64 -20.70 -11.69
CA LYS A 30 -6.34 -19.33 -11.25
C LYS A 30 -4.93 -18.85 -11.58
N LYS A 31 -4.07 -19.70 -12.17
CA LYS A 31 -2.66 -19.36 -12.48
C LYS A 31 -2.49 -18.05 -13.26
N SER A 32 -3.41 -17.71 -14.16
CA SER A 32 -3.34 -16.46 -14.94
C SER A 32 -3.61 -15.20 -14.11
N LEU A 33 -4.29 -15.30 -12.97
CA LEU A 33 -4.54 -14.15 -12.07
C LEU A 33 -3.28 -13.74 -11.31
N ILE A 34 -2.42 -14.70 -10.97
CA ILE A 34 -1.19 -14.46 -10.20
C ILE A 34 -0.30 -13.39 -10.86
N PRO A 35 0.13 -13.54 -12.13
CA PRO A 35 0.92 -12.51 -12.81
C PRO A 35 0.08 -11.26 -13.16
N LEU A 36 -1.21 -11.42 -13.46
CA LEU A 36 -2.10 -10.28 -13.78
C LEU A 36 -2.19 -9.27 -12.62
N TYR A 37 -2.23 -9.76 -11.38
CA TYR A 37 -2.35 -8.91 -10.19
C TYR A 37 -1.02 -8.66 -9.46
N ALA A 38 0.10 -9.26 -9.91
CA ALA A 38 1.39 -9.24 -9.21
C ALA A 38 1.88 -7.82 -8.87
N VAL A 39 1.81 -6.90 -9.83
CA VAL A 39 2.26 -5.51 -9.62
C VAL A 39 1.37 -4.79 -8.60
N LYS A 40 0.05 -5.05 -8.59
CA LYS A 40 -0.86 -4.45 -7.60
C LYS A 40 -0.57 -4.99 -6.20
N ALA A 41 -0.34 -6.30 -6.08
CA ALA A 41 0.05 -6.92 -4.82
C ALA A 41 1.37 -6.35 -4.29
N LEU A 42 2.37 -6.15 -5.17
CA LEU A 42 3.63 -5.48 -4.82
C LEU A 42 3.39 -4.09 -4.24
N PHE A 43 2.55 -3.27 -4.87
CA PHE A 43 2.26 -1.92 -4.39
C PHE A 43 1.52 -1.91 -3.05
N VAL A 44 0.59 -2.84 -2.81
CA VAL A 44 -0.07 -2.98 -1.50
C VAL A 44 0.98 -3.22 -0.41
N CYS A 45 1.87 -4.20 -0.60
CA CYS A 45 2.93 -4.49 0.37
C CYS A 45 3.90 -3.32 0.55
N ALA A 46 4.35 -2.71 -0.56
CA ALA A 46 5.34 -1.62 -0.52
C ALA A 46 4.78 -0.37 0.16
N GLN A 47 3.55 0.04 -0.15
CA GLN A 47 2.94 1.24 0.45
C GLN A 47 2.71 1.08 1.95
N VAL A 48 2.30 -0.11 2.41
CA VAL A 48 2.15 -0.40 3.84
C VAL A 48 3.50 -0.37 4.55
N GLN A 49 4.54 -0.98 3.98
CA GLN A 49 5.89 -0.96 4.54
C GLN A 49 6.46 0.46 4.64
N VAL A 50 6.28 1.28 3.60
CA VAL A 50 6.73 2.68 3.60
C VAL A 50 5.97 3.49 4.66
N ALA A 51 4.66 3.30 4.79
CA ALA A 51 3.86 3.97 5.82
C ALA A 51 4.33 3.61 7.25
N GLN A 52 4.64 2.34 7.51
CA GLN A 52 5.21 1.90 8.78
C GLN A 52 6.53 2.65 9.07
N CYS A 53 7.49 2.61 8.15
CA CYS A 53 8.79 3.23 8.35
C CYS A 53 8.69 4.76 8.53
N LEU A 54 7.79 5.43 7.80
CA LEU A 54 7.58 6.87 7.96
C LEU A 54 6.97 7.21 9.32
N LEU A 55 6.02 6.42 9.82
CA LEU A 55 5.43 6.63 11.14
C LEU A 55 6.42 6.35 12.27
N GLU A 56 7.29 5.35 12.14
CA GLU A 56 8.38 5.11 13.09
C GLU A 56 9.36 6.30 13.15
N GLN A 57 9.73 6.84 11.99
CA GLN A 57 10.55 8.06 11.92
C GLN A 57 9.84 9.27 12.52
N ALA A 58 8.55 9.44 12.27
CA ALA A 58 7.75 10.53 12.82
C ALA A 58 7.65 10.46 14.35
N LEU A 59 7.53 9.26 14.92
CA LEU A 59 7.54 9.06 16.37
C LEU A 59 8.86 9.54 16.99
N LEU A 60 10.00 9.20 16.39
CA LEU A 60 11.31 9.67 16.85
C LEU A 60 11.47 11.18 16.68
N ALA A 61 11.01 11.73 15.54
CA ALA A 61 11.04 13.17 15.28
C ALA A 61 10.18 13.96 16.27
N GLN A 62 9.00 13.45 16.63
CA GLN A 62 8.11 14.07 17.60
C GLN A 62 8.76 14.15 18.99
N ARG A 63 9.42 13.07 19.43
CA ARG A 63 10.19 13.07 20.70
C ARG A 63 11.31 14.10 20.68
N LYS A 64 11.98 14.30 19.52
CA LYS A 64 13.01 15.33 19.38
C LYS A 64 12.45 16.75 19.41
N LEU A 65 11.26 16.98 18.85
CA LEU A 65 10.59 18.28 18.94
C LEU A 65 10.19 18.64 20.38
N GLU A 66 9.92 17.67 21.24
CA GLU A 66 9.62 17.88 22.67
C GLU A 66 10.88 18.26 23.48
N GLU A 67 12.06 17.80 23.06
CA GLU A 67 13.35 18.07 23.72
C GLU A 67 14.00 19.38 23.26
N LEU A 68 13.72 19.83 22.03
CA LEU A 68 14.40 20.96 21.39
C LEU A 68 13.66 22.30 21.58
N PRO A 69 14.40 23.40 21.82
CA PRO A 69 13.85 24.75 21.69
C PRO A 69 13.28 25.01 20.30
N SER A 70 12.24 25.84 20.21
CA SER A 70 11.56 26.16 18.94
C SER A 70 12.43 26.97 17.96
N ASP A 71 13.50 27.60 18.42
CA ASP A 71 14.49 28.32 17.62
C ASP A 71 15.69 27.46 17.20
N HIS A 72 15.72 26.17 17.59
CA HIS A 72 16.77 25.25 17.19
C HIS A 72 16.75 24.99 15.67
N TYR A 73 17.92 24.98 15.03
CA TYR A 73 18.01 24.87 13.57
C TYR A 73 17.38 23.57 13.00
N ASP A 74 17.46 22.46 13.75
CA ASP A 74 16.83 21.16 13.38
C ASP A 74 15.31 21.10 13.63
N TYR A 75 14.72 22.09 14.31
CA TYR A 75 13.29 22.05 14.67
C TYR A 75 12.40 21.93 13.42
N SER A 76 12.67 22.73 12.39
CA SER A 76 11.94 22.68 11.12
C SER A 76 12.10 21.35 10.38
N PHE A 77 13.26 20.69 10.49
CA PHE A 77 13.50 19.39 9.87
C PHE A 77 12.61 18.31 10.50
N TYR A 78 12.56 18.22 11.83
CA TYR A 78 11.72 17.24 12.52
C TYR A 78 10.23 17.52 12.32
N GLN A 79 9.82 18.79 12.30
CA GLN A 79 8.44 19.16 11.96
C GLN A 79 8.05 18.68 10.55
N GLY A 80 8.94 18.87 9.58
CA GLY A 80 8.76 18.37 8.21
C GLY A 80 8.67 16.84 8.14
N LYS A 81 9.45 16.12 8.94
CA LYS A 81 9.38 14.64 9.03
C LYS A 81 8.03 14.15 9.54
N VAL A 82 7.51 14.76 10.61
CA VAL A 82 6.18 14.41 11.14
C VAL A 82 5.09 14.70 10.12
N ALA A 83 5.10 15.90 9.51
CA ALA A 83 4.10 16.29 8.51
C ALA A 83 4.12 15.37 7.27
N SER A 84 5.31 14.98 6.81
CA SER A 84 5.46 14.08 5.65
C SER A 84 4.88 12.69 5.91
N ALA A 85 5.09 12.13 7.10
CA ALA A 85 4.52 10.84 7.48
C ALA A 85 2.99 10.89 7.56
N GLN A 86 2.45 11.94 8.17
CA GLN A 86 1.00 12.16 8.24
C GLN A 86 0.38 12.29 6.85
N TYR A 87 1.02 13.06 5.95
CA TYR A 87 0.57 13.19 4.57
C TYR A 87 0.54 11.84 3.86
N TYR A 88 1.63 11.06 3.93
CA TYR A 88 1.70 9.76 3.27
C TYR A 88 0.61 8.82 3.76
N VAL A 89 0.43 8.71 5.08
CA VAL A 89 -0.58 7.83 5.68
C VAL A 89 -2.00 8.25 5.34
N ARG A 90 -2.29 9.55 5.31
CA ARG A 90 -3.66 10.04 5.08
C ARG A 90 -4.03 10.12 3.60
N GLN A 91 -3.07 10.38 2.73
CA GLN A 91 -3.33 10.69 1.32
C GLN A 91 -2.83 9.63 0.34
N VAL A 92 -1.78 8.88 0.69
CA VAL A 92 -1.18 7.88 -0.22
C VAL A 92 -1.60 6.48 0.17
N LEU A 93 -1.45 6.12 1.45
CA LEU A 93 -1.75 4.77 1.93
C LEU A 93 -3.19 4.30 1.63
N PRO A 94 -4.27 5.13 1.65
CA PRO A 94 -5.63 4.64 1.40
C PRO A 94 -5.82 4.00 0.01
N ASN A 95 -4.94 4.27 -0.94
CA ASN A 95 -4.92 3.60 -2.25
C ASN A 95 -4.83 2.06 -2.12
N VAL A 96 -4.15 1.55 -1.08
CA VAL A 96 -4.04 0.09 -0.87
C VAL A 96 -5.40 -0.56 -0.65
N PHE A 97 -6.38 0.16 -0.10
CA PHE A 97 -7.72 -0.38 0.13
C PHE A 97 -8.40 -0.71 -1.19
N THR A 98 -8.32 0.23 -2.14
CA THR A 98 -8.89 0.05 -3.49
C THR A 98 -8.15 -1.05 -4.25
N LEU A 99 -6.81 -1.06 -4.19
CA LEU A 99 -6.02 -2.09 -4.85
C LEU A 99 -6.34 -3.49 -4.31
N THR A 100 -6.49 -3.64 -3.00
CA THR A 100 -6.86 -4.91 -2.37
C THR A 100 -8.24 -5.39 -2.81
N ASP A 101 -9.22 -4.49 -2.94
CA ASP A 101 -10.54 -4.87 -3.44
C ASP A 101 -10.52 -5.24 -4.93
N VAL A 102 -9.73 -4.54 -5.75
CA VAL A 102 -9.48 -4.89 -7.15
C VAL A 102 -8.83 -6.28 -7.27
N ILE A 103 -7.82 -6.57 -6.46
CA ILE A 103 -7.15 -7.89 -6.42
C ILE A 103 -8.15 -8.99 -6.00
N ALA A 104 -8.94 -8.74 -4.95
CA ALA A 104 -9.92 -9.70 -4.45
C ALA A 104 -11.06 -9.96 -5.45
N GLY A 105 -11.39 -8.99 -6.30
CA GLY A 105 -12.37 -9.14 -7.37
C GLY A 105 -11.95 -10.16 -8.43
N GLY A 106 -10.65 -10.32 -8.68
CA GLY A 106 -10.13 -11.34 -9.59
C GLY A 106 -10.68 -11.25 -11.02
N ASP A 107 -10.96 -10.02 -11.49
CA ASP A 107 -11.49 -9.77 -12.83
C ASP A 107 -10.57 -10.37 -13.91
N THR A 108 -11.21 -11.01 -14.89
CA THR A 108 -10.55 -11.69 -16.02
C THR A 108 -10.87 -11.03 -17.36
N THR A 109 -11.47 -9.83 -17.36
CA THR A 109 -11.92 -9.18 -18.60
C THR A 109 -10.80 -9.04 -19.62
N VAL A 110 -9.58 -8.70 -19.17
CA VAL A 110 -8.40 -8.63 -20.05
C VAL A 110 -7.94 -9.98 -20.59
N LEU A 111 -8.16 -11.07 -19.83
CA LEU A 111 -7.79 -12.42 -20.24
C LEU A 111 -8.78 -13.02 -21.24
N ASN A 112 -10.03 -12.57 -21.19
CA ASN A 112 -11.11 -13.03 -22.07
C ASN A 112 -11.24 -12.18 -23.34
N CYS A 113 -10.53 -11.05 -23.42
CA CYS A 113 -10.56 -10.17 -24.58
C CYS A 113 -9.85 -10.83 -25.77
N PRO A 114 -10.53 -11.04 -26.91
CA PRO A 114 -9.88 -11.53 -28.12
C PRO A 114 -8.78 -10.58 -28.59
N GLU A 115 -7.64 -11.11 -29.03
CA GLU A 115 -6.49 -10.30 -29.44
C GLU A 115 -6.82 -9.43 -30.67
N ASP A 116 -7.59 -9.96 -31.62
CA ASP A 116 -8.05 -9.27 -32.82
C ASP A 116 -8.97 -8.08 -32.51
N ALA A 117 -9.61 -8.04 -31.34
CA ALA A 117 -10.39 -6.90 -30.88
C ALA A 117 -9.53 -5.71 -30.43
N LEU A 118 -8.21 -5.90 -30.26
CA LEU A 118 -7.26 -4.87 -29.80
C LEU A 118 -6.32 -4.37 -30.90
N VAL A 119 -6.32 -5.01 -32.08
CA VAL A 119 -5.50 -4.61 -33.21
C VAL A 119 -6.29 -3.65 -34.10
N VAL A 120 -5.68 -2.52 -34.47
CA VAL A 120 -6.20 -1.63 -35.51
C VAL A 120 -5.62 -2.09 -36.85
N ASN A 121 -6.50 -2.52 -37.76
CA ASN A 121 -6.14 -2.85 -39.15
C ASN A 121 -5.91 -1.61 -40.00
#